data_AF-A0A2K6FFZ7-F1
#
_entry.id   AF-A0A2K6FFZ7-F1
#
_cell.length_a   1.000
_cell.length_b   1.000
_cell.length_c   1.000
_cell.angle_alpha   90.00
_cell.angle_beta   90.00
_cell.angle_gamma   90.00
#
_symmetry.space_group_name_H-M   'P 1'
#
loop_
_entity.id
_entity.type
_entity.pdbx_description
1 polymer ?
#
loop_
_entity_poly.entity_id
_entity_poly.type
_entity_poly.pdbx_seq_one_letter_code
_entity_poly.pdbx_strand_id
1 'polypeptide(L)'
;LLTAVALVAGAHHKELSSPGAPEYQSKKLMSDNGVRVQRFFVADTTNEALEAAKKLNAKEIVLKAQILAGGRGKGVFNSVLKGGVHLTKDPNVVGQLAKPMIGYNLATKQTPKECVKVNKVLVAEDLDISRETYLAILMDRSCNGSVLVGSPQRGVHIEEVAASNPELTFKEKIDIFEGIKDSQAQRMAENLGFLGPLKNQPADQIKKLYNLFLKVGATQVEVNPFGETPEGRVVCFDAKINFDDNADCRQKDIFAMDDKSENEPVENEAARFNFLDLGGSVKETQVYQAFKLLTAVPNVQAILVNIFGGIVNCAIFANGITKACQDLEPKLEGTNVQEAQNILSNSGLSMTSPVDLEDAVRKAVASVSKKCHLHPDPLGKEFHFSIRRVASLITVKEMVVSLGGK
;
A
#
# COMPACT_ATOMS: atom_id res chain seq x y z
N LEU A 1 19.00 -8.21 -3.25
CA LEU A 1 17.91 -9.19 -3.10
C LEU A 1 18.41 -10.30 -2.21
N LEU A 2 18.08 -10.27 -0.93
CA LEU A 2 17.57 -11.50 -0.37
C LEU A 2 16.24 -11.18 0.28
N THR A 3 15.44 -12.23 0.40
CA THR A 3 14.16 -12.27 1.06
C THR A 3 14.30 -13.40 2.07
N ALA A 4 14.67 -13.04 3.31
CA ALA A 4 14.63 -13.97 4.43
C ALA A 4 13.20 -13.98 4.93
N VAL A 5 12.65 -15.18 5.03
CA VAL A 5 11.28 -15.37 5.48
C VAL A 5 11.30 -15.48 6.99
N ALA A 6 10.53 -14.64 7.68
CA ALA A 6 10.13 -14.90 9.05
C ALA A 6 8.63 -15.26 9.10
N LEU A 7 8.29 -16.51 9.40
CA LEU A 7 6.97 -16.80 9.95
C LEU A 7 7.01 -16.44 11.44
N VAL A 8 6.22 -15.48 11.89
CA VAL A 8 6.10 -15.17 13.32
C VAL A 8 4.67 -15.46 13.73
N ALA A 9 4.49 -16.46 14.60
CA ALA A 9 3.24 -16.60 15.35
C ALA A 9 3.38 -15.82 16.67
N GLY A 10 2.90 -14.58 16.68
CA GLY A 10 2.83 -13.74 17.89
C GLY A 10 3.40 -12.32 17.73
N ALA A 11 2.48 -11.35 17.63
CA ALA A 11 2.56 -9.90 17.91
C ALA A 11 3.68 -9.05 17.26
N HIS A 12 3.42 -8.51 16.07
CA HIS A 12 3.13 -7.07 15.84
C HIS A 12 3.01 -6.79 14.34
N HIS A 13 1.94 -6.09 13.96
CA HIS A 13 1.54 -5.69 12.61
C HIS A 13 2.69 -5.21 11.72
N LYS A 14 2.91 -5.89 10.60
CA LYS A 14 3.31 -5.24 9.35
C LYS A 14 2.02 -5.07 8.55
N GLU A 15 1.59 -3.83 8.36
CA GLU A 15 0.41 -3.48 7.55
C GLU A 15 0.55 -4.18 6.19
N LEU A 16 -0.36 -5.14 5.90
CA LEU A 16 -0.73 -5.39 4.52
C LEU A 16 -1.06 -4.02 3.93
N SER A 17 -0.50 -3.70 2.76
CA SER A 17 -0.81 -2.43 2.10
C SER A 17 -2.32 -2.35 1.94
N SER A 18 -2.95 -1.46 2.73
CA SER A 18 -4.39 -1.29 2.69
C SER A 18 -4.83 -0.96 1.26
N PRO A 19 -5.98 -1.47 0.81
CA PRO A 19 -6.45 -1.26 -0.55
C PRO A 19 -6.55 0.25 -0.79
N GLY A 20 -5.86 0.68 -1.85
CA GLY A 20 -5.95 2.03 -2.36
C GLY A 20 -6.85 2.04 -3.58
N ALA A 21 -7.73 3.03 -3.69
CA ALA A 21 -8.51 3.21 -4.91
C ALA A 21 -7.71 4.04 -5.94
N PRO A 22 -7.54 3.58 -7.19
CA PRO A 22 -7.06 4.42 -8.28
C PRO A 22 -7.89 5.71 -8.41
N GLU A 23 -7.30 6.75 -8.98
CA GLU A 23 -7.90 8.09 -9.08
C GLU A 23 -9.36 8.07 -9.56
N TYR A 24 -9.67 7.32 -10.61
CA TYR A 24 -11.04 7.25 -11.14
C TYR A 24 -12.06 6.66 -10.16
N GLN A 25 -11.66 5.65 -9.37
CA GLN A 25 -12.53 5.03 -8.37
C GLN A 25 -12.75 5.98 -7.21
N SER A 26 -11.68 6.62 -6.73
CA SER A 26 -11.74 7.66 -5.71
C SER A 26 -12.68 8.79 -6.15
N LYS A 27 -12.51 9.32 -7.38
CA LYS A 27 -13.36 10.37 -7.94
C LYS A 27 -14.82 9.94 -8.11
N LYS A 28 -15.08 8.71 -8.56
CA LYS A 28 -16.45 8.19 -8.66
C LYS A 28 -17.11 8.13 -7.30
N LEU A 29 -16.42 7.56 -6.31
CA LEU A 29 -16.91 7.43 -4.95
C LEU A 29 -17.17 8.82 -4.31
N MET A 30 -16.31 9.79 -4.57
CA MET A 30 -16.50 11.19 -4.17
C MET A 30 -17.75 11.80 -4.82
N SER A 31 -17.88 11.70 -6.14
CA SER A 31 -19.02 12.24 -6.90
C SER A 31 -20.36 11.64 -6.44
N ASP A 32 -20.40 10.32 -6.25
CA ASP A 32 -21.60 9.60 -5.79
C ASP A 32 -22.01 10.01 -4.36
N ASN A 33 -21.11 10.64 -3.60
CA ASN A 33 -21.36 11.19 -2.26
C ASN A 33 -21.44 12.73 -2.24
N GLY A 34 -21.65 13.37 -3.40
CA GLY A 34 -21.91 14.80 -3.53
C GLY A 34 -20.69 15.70 -3.42
N VAL A 35 -19.49 15.13 -3.38
CA VAL A 35 -18.22 15.86 -3.47
C VAL A 35 -17.98 16.24 -4.92
N ARG A 36 -17.61 17.50 -5.15
CA ARG A 36 -17.40 18.04 -6.49
C ARG A 36 -16.03 17.62 -7.02
N VAL A 37 -16.03 16.84 -8.08
CA VAL A 37 -14.85 16.43 -8.84
C VAL A 37 -14.96 16.93 -10.29
N GLN A 38 -13.86 16.87 -11.05
CA GLN A 38 -13.90 17.07 -12.50
C GLN A 38 -14.87 16.09 -13.16
N ARG A 39 -15.58 16.48 -14.23
CA ARG A 39 -16.29 15.51 -15.07
C ARG A 39 -15.27 14.60 -15.76
N PHE A 40 -15.53 13.30 -15.76
CA PHE A 40 -14.63 12.33 -16.36
C PHE A 40 -15.35 11.08 -16.87
N PHE A 41 -14.62 10.34 -17.69
CA PHE A 41 -14.92 8.98 -18.10
C PHE A 41 -13.66 8.12 -17.96
N VAL A 42 -13.85 6.81 -17.95
CA VAL A 42 -12.77 5.82 -17.93
C VAL A 42 -12.89 4.99 -19.19
N ALA A 43 -11.76 4.68 -19.79
CA ALA A 43 -11.68 3.86 -20.99
C ALA A 43 -10.64 2.76 -20.80
N ASP A 44 -10.96 1.56 -21.27
CA ASP A 44 -10.01 0.44 -21.36
C ASP A 44 -9.58 0.15 -22.81
N THR A 45 -10.15 0.86 -23.78
CA THR A 45 -9.70 0.84 -25.18
C THR A 45 -9.44 2.24 -25.73
N THR A 46 -8.63 2.32 -26.79
CA THR A 46 -8.36 3.57 -27.51
C THR A 46 -9.63 4.21 -28.09
N ASN A 47 -10.56 3.40 -28.60
CA ASN A 47 -11.81 3.89 -29.17
C ASN A 47 -12.73 4.45 -28.09
N GLU A 48 -12.82 3.77 -26.94
CA GLU A 48 -13.57 4.31 -25.80
C GLU A 48 -12.97 5.63 -25.30
N ALA A 49 -11.64 5.78 -25.27
CA ALA A 49 -11.00 7.02 -24.86
C ALA A 49 -11.35 8.18 -25.82
N LEU A 50 -11.39 7.90 -27.12
CA LEU A 50 -11.82 8.86 -28.15
C LEU A 50 -13.30 9.27 -27.98
N GLU A 51 -14.19 8.30 -27.82
CA GLU A 51 -15.62 8.56 -27.65
C GLU A 51 -15.92 9.27 -26.31
N ALA A 52 -15.20 8.91 -25.25
CA ALA A 52 -15.23 9.61 -23.97
C ALA A 52 -14.84 11.09 -24.12
N ALA A 53 -13.77 11.38 -24.86
CA ALA A 53 -13.31 12.75 -25.12
C ALA A 53 -14.35 13.57 -25.87
N LYS A 54 -14.99 12.98 -26.90
CA LYS A 54 -16.09 13.63 -27.64
C LYS A 54 -17.30 13.88 -26.75
N LYS A 55 -17.71 12.89 -25.95
CA LYS A 55 -18.86 12.96 -25.06
C LYS A 55 -18.69 14.00 -23.96
N LEU A 56 -17.48 14.15 -23.44
CA LEU A 56 -17.15 15.12 -22.40
C LEU A 56 -17.41 16.58 -22.86
N ASN A 57 -17.18 16.85 -24.15
CA ASN A 57 -17.37 18.15 -24.80
C ASN A 57 -16.78 19.30 -23.97
N ALA A 58 -15.53 19.12 -23.54
CA ALA A 58 -14.78 20.09 -22.75
C ALA A 58 -13.88 20.94 -23.65
N LYS A 59 -13.62 22.19 -23.22
CA LYS A 59 -12.69 23.11 -23.91
C LYS A 59 -11.26 22.56 -23.97
N GLU A 60 -10.85 21.85 -22.92
CA GLU A 60 -9.57 21.20 -22.77
C GLU A 60 -9.76 19.90 -21.99
N ILE A 61 -8.99 18.89 -22.35
CA ILE A 61 -9.15 17.51 -21.90
C ILE A 61 -7.81 17.05 -21.32
N VAL A 62 -7.88 16.43 -20.15
CA VAL A 62 -6.74 15.74 -19.54
C VAL A 62 -6.91 14.23 -19.67
N LEU A 63 -5.91 13.58 -20.26
CA LEU A 63 -5.77 12.13 -20.33
C LEU A 63 -4.77 11.68 -19.25
N LYS A 64 -5.18 10.80 -18.34
CA LYS A 64 -4.33 10.29 -17.26
C LYS A 64 -4.29 8.76 -17.24
N ALA A 65 -3.09 8.20 -17.27
CA ALA A 65 -2.87 6.78 -16.98
C ALA A 65 -3.39 6.44 -15.58
N GLN A 66 -4.14 5.35 -15.46
CA GLN A 66 -4.63 4.88 -14.16
C GLN A 66 -3.67 3.84 -13.62
N ILE A 67 -2.84 4.29 -12.67
CA ILE A 67 -2.04 3.45 -11.78
C ILE A 67 -2.13 4.01 -10.34
N LEU A 68 -1.91 3.21 -9.30
CA LEU A 68 -1.91 3.58 -7.88
C LEU A 68 -0.67 4.40 -7.51
N ALA A 69 0.46 4.14 -8.19
CA ALA A 69 1.69 4.88 -7.98
C ALA A 69 1.56 6.34 -8.46
N GLY A 70 2.06 7.28 -7.65
CA GLY A 70 2.12 8.70 -8.01
C GLY A 70 3.24 9.01 -9.00
N GLY A 71 3.40 10.31 -9.30
CA GLY A 71 4.46 10.78 -10.21
C GLY A 71 4.23 10.50 -11.69
N ARG A 72 3.00 10.13 -12.07
CA ARG A 72 2.58 9.76 -13.44
C ARG A 72 3.00 10.78 -14.50
N GLY A 73 2.86 12.08 -14.22
CA GLY A 73 3.20 13.14 -15.19
C GLY A 73 4.67 13.15 -15.64
N LYS A 74 5.59 12.67 -14.81
CA LYS A 74 7.03 12.54 -15.14
C LYS A 74 7.43 11.11 -15.52
N GLY A 75 6.46 10.20 -15.61
CA GLY A 75 6.71 8.81 -15.94
C GLY A 75 7.06 8.59 -17.41
N VAL A 76 7.53 7.38 -17.73
CA VAL A 76 7.89 6.98 -19.10
C VAL A 76 7.29 5.61 -19.38
N PHE A 77 6.63 5.48 -20.53
CA PHE A 77 6.11 4.20 -21.00
C PHE A 77 7.16 3.41 -21.75
N ASN A 78 7.07 2.08 -21.70
CA ASN A 78 7.85 1.20 -22.58
C ASN A 78 7.46 1.30 -24.07
N SER A 79 6.35 1.99 -24.40
CA SER A 79 6.00 2.44 -25.76
C SER A 79 6.80 3.66 -26.25
N VAL A 80 7.75 4.15 -25.44
CA VAL A 80 8.54 5.40 -25.58
C VAL A 80 7.78 6.71 -25.35
N LEU A 81 6.47 6.67 -25.08
CA LEU A 81 5.71 7.85 -24.68
C LEU A 81 6.23 8.40 -23.34
N LYS A 82 6.49 9.71 -23.28
CA LYS A 82 6.88 10.41 -22.05
C LYS A 82 5.67 11.10 -21.43
N GLY A 83 5.48 10.87 -20.14
CA GLY A 83 4.36 11.38 -19.35
C GLY A 83 3.19 10.41 -19.33
N GLY A 84 2.60 10.22 -18.16
CA GLY A 84 1.31 9.54 -17.96
C GLY A 84 0.13 10.49 -17.84
N VAL A 85 0.36 11.80 -18.04
CA VAL A 85 -0.66 12.86 -17.95
C VAL A 85 -0.45 13.80 -19.14
N HIS A 86 -1.47 13.94 -19.98
CA HIS A 86 -1.40 14.78 -21.18
C HIS A 86 -2.63 15.67 -21.32
N LEU A 87 -2.43 16.89 -21.80
CA LEU A 87 -3.47 17.87 -22.08
C LEU A 87 -3.66 18.01 -23.58
N THR A 88 -4.90 18.13 -24.02
CA THR A 88 -5.25 18.41 -25.43
C THR A 88 -6.62 19.07 -25.53
N LYS A 89 -6.81 19.87 -26.59
CA LYS A 89 -8.12 20.44 -26.96
C LYS A 89 -8.82 19.63 -28.05
N ASP A 90 -8.11 18.72 -28.72
CA ASP A 90 -8.64 17.88 -29.78
C ASP A 90 -8.95 16.47 -29.25
N PRO A 91 -10.23 16.03 -29.27
CA PRO A 91 -10.62 14.66 -28.91
C PRO A 91 -9.89 13.57 -29.71
N ASN A 92 -9.53 13.82 -30.97
CA ASN A 92 -8.83 12.82 -31.80
C ASN A 92 -7.43 12.52 -31.26
N VAL A 93 -6.75 13.53 -30.71
CA VAL A 93 -5.44 13.38 -30.07
C VAL A 93 -5.54 12.51 -28.82
N VAL A 94 -6.68 12.51 -28.11
CA VAL A 94 -6.89 11.62 -26.95
C VAL A 94 -6.77 10.15 -27.35
N GLY A 95 -7.40 9.74 -28.46
CA GLY A 95 -7.24 8.38 -28.98
C GLY A 95 -5.80 8.06 -29.39
N GLN A 96 -5.13 9.01 -30.06
CA GLN A 96 -3.73 8.81 -30.48
C GLN A 96 -2.78 8.65 -29.28
N LEU A 97 -3.01 9.38 -28.20
CA LEU A 97 -2.22 9.28 -26.96
C LEU A 97 -2.60 8.06 -26.12
N ALA A 98 -3.87 7.64 -26.10
CA ALA A 98 -4.31 6.46 -25.37
C ALA A 98 -3.73 5.16 -25.96
N LYS A 99 -3.50 5.11 -27.28
CA LYS A 99 -2.94 3.94 -27.98
C LYS A 99 -1.59 3.46 -27.43
N PRO A 100 -0.57 4.33 -27.25
CA PRO A 100 0.69 3.95 -26.61
C PRO A 100 0.64 3.91 -25.07
N MET A 101 -0.52 4.14 -24.43
CA MET A 101 -0.68 4.01 -22.98
C MET A 101 -1.29 2.67 -22.59
N ILE A 102 -2.46 2.35 -23.15
CA ILE A 102 -3.25 1.17 -22.76
C ILE A 102 -2.52 -0.11 -23.18
N GLY A 103 -2.30 -1.01 -22.22
CA GLY A 103 -1.58 -2.26 -22.40
C GLY A 103 -0.05 -2.15 -22.26
N TYR A 104 0.49 -0.94 -22.13
CA TYR A 104 1.91 -0.67 -21.94
C TYR A 104 2.24 -0.44 -20.46
N ASN A 105 3.53 -0.56 -20.10
CA ASN A 105 3.99 -0.37 -18.72
C ASN A 105 4.47 1.07 -18.53
N LEU A 106 4.01 1.72 -17.47
CA LEU A 106 4.41 3.07 -17.04
C LEU A 106 5.42 2.96 -15.88
N ALA A 107 6.61 3.52 -16.09
CA ALA A 107 7.62 3.71 -15.06
C ALA A 107 7.46 5.08 -14.40
N THR A 108 7.43 5.16 -13.07
CA THR A 108 7.55 6.42 -12.31
C THR A 108 8.64 6.30 -11.24
N LYS A 109 8.92 7.38 -10.51
CA LYS A 109 9.81 7.30 -9.33
C LYS A 109 9.28 6.42 -8.21
N GLN A 110 7.97 6.13 -8.22
CA GLN A 110 7.26 5.41 -7.16
C GLN A 110 6.83 4.01 -7.60
N THR A 111 7.03 3.62 -8.86
CA THR A 111 6.74 2.25 -9.32
C THR A 111 7.92 1.31 -9.03
N PRO A 112 7.68 -0.01 -8.93
CA PRO A 112 8.73 -1.03 -8.99
C PRO A 112 9.57 -0.92 -10.27
N LYS A 113 10.70 -1.64 -10.32
CA LYS A 113 11.59 -1.64 -11.50
C LYS A 113 10.90 -2.22 -12.73
N GLU A 114 10.02 -3.18 -12.50
CA GLU A 114 9.21 -3.91 -13.47
C GLU A 114 8.14 -3.01 -14.12
N CYS A 115 7.94 -1.81 -13.56
CA CYS A 115 6.95 -0.80 -13.98
C CYS A 115 5.52 -1.35 -13.86
N VAL A 116 4.51 -0.48 -14.02
CA VAL A 116 3.11 -0.89 -13.84
C VAL A 116 2.36 -0.88 -15.15
N LYS A 117 1.68 -1.99 -15.50
CA LYS A 117 0.86 -2.07 -16.71
C LYS A 117 -0.36 -1.17 -16.60
N VAL A 118 -0.54 -0.28 -17.56
CA VAL A 118 -1.70 0.62 -17.62
C VAL A 118 -2.84 -0.08 -18.35
N ASN A 119 -3.84 -0.55 -17.61
CA ASN A 119 -5.02 -1.21 -18.20
C ASN A 119 -6.13 -0.22 -18.56
N LYS A 120 -6.18 0.94 -17.88
CA LYS A 120 -7.22 1.95 -18.05
C LYS A 120 -6.63 3.35 -18.11
N VAL A 121 -7.34 4.25 -18.79
CA VAL A 121 -7.05 5.68 -18.80
C VAL A 121 -8.27 6.46 -18.35
N LEU A 122 -8.04 7.55 -17.63
CA LEU A 122 -9.03 8.54 -17.27
C LEU A 122 -9.03 9.64 -18.31
N VAL A 123 -10.19 9.95 -18.87
CA VAL A 123 -10.42 11.11 -19.75
C VAL A 123 -11.28 12.10 -18.98
N ALA A 124 -10.68 13.18 -18.51
CA ALA A 124 -11.37 14.18 -17.68
C ALA A 124 -11.31 15.56 -18.31
N GLU A 125 -12.22 16.45 -17.89
CA GLU A 125 -12.12 17.86 -18.27
C GLU A 125 -10.94 18.48 -17.55
N ASP A 126 -10.15 19.26 -18.28
CA ASP A 126 -9.16 20.12 -17.65
C ASP A 126 -9.84 21.41 -17.19
N LEU A 127 -9.71 21.72 -15.91
CA LEU A 127 -10.27 22.91 -15.31
C LEU A 127 -9.12 23.81 -14.90
N ASP A 128 -9.16 25.07 -15.34
CA ASP A 128 -8.23 26.08 -14.88
C ASP A 128 -8.27 26.18 -13.35
N ILE A 129 -7.10 26.29 -12.72
CA ILE A 129 -6.96 26.33 -11.28
C ILE A 129 -6.45 27.70 -10.85
N SER A 130 -7.32 28.52 -10.27
CA SER A 130 -6.93 29.81 -9.70
C SER A 130 -6.12 29.61 -8.41
N ARG A 131 -6.48 28.56 -7.64
CA ARG A 131 -5.85 28.23 -6.36
C ARG A 131 -5.80 26.72 -6.11
N GLU A 132 -4.65 26.27 -5.62
CA GLU A 132 -4.40 24.89 -5.19
C GLU A 132 -4.07 24.89 -3.71
N THR A 133 -4.65 23.95 -2.99
CA THR A 133 -4.36 23.69 -1.57
C THR A 133 -4.30 22.19 -1.35
N TYR A 134 -3.79 21.78 -0.19
CA TYR A 134 -3.78 20.41 0.25
C TYR A 134 -4.85 20.19 1.32
N LEU A 135 -5.59 19.09 1.23
CA LEU A 135 -6.56 18.68 2.24
C LEU A 135 -6.53 17.16 2.44
N ALA A 136 -6.46 16.72 3.69
CA ALA A 136 -6.58 15.31 4.04
C ALA A 136 -7.39 15.09 5.32
N ILE A 137 -8.00 13.91 5.42
CA ILE A 137 -8.70 13.40 6.60
C ILE A 137 -8.09 12.04 6.90
N LEU A 138 -7.62 11.83 8.13
CA LEU A 138 -7.06 10.55 8.55
C LEU A 138 -7.40 10.23 10.00
N MET A 139 -7.27 8.95 10.38
CA MET A 139 -7.29 8.54 11.78
C MET A 139 -5.94 8.83 12.45
N ASP A 140 -5.89 9.76 13.41
CA ASP A 140 -4.69 10.07 14.18
C ASP A 140 -4.64 9.27 15.48
N ARG A 141 -3.66 8.36 15.56
CA ARG A 141 -3.41 7.52 16.75
C ARG A 141 -3.07 8.36 17.99
N SER A 142 -2.49 9.55 17.82
CA SER A 142 -2.11 10.42 18.94
C SER A 142 -3.33 11.12 19.55
N CYS A 143 -4.38 11.33 18.76
CA CYS A 143 -5.59 12.02 19.17
C CYS A 143 -6.76 11.08 19.45
N ASN A 144 -6.59 9.77 19.25
CA ASN A 144 -7.65 8.76 19.36
C ASN A 144 -8.91 9.10 18.53
N GLY A 145 -8.73 9.66 17.34
CA GLY A 145 -9.85 10.11 16.52
C GLY A 145 -9.44 10.62 15.14
N SER A 146 -10.43 11.04 14.36
CA SER A 146 -10.21 11.61 13.04
C SER A 146 -9.63 13.04 13.14
N VAL A 147 -8.67 13.36 12.29
CA VAL A 147 -8.08 14.69 12.17
C VAL A 147 -8.15 15.15 10.73
N LEU A 148 -8.61 16.38 10.55
CA LEU A 148 -8.55 17.11 9.29
C LEU A 148 -7.21 17.85 9.23
N VAL A 149 -6.42 17.60 8.19
CA VAL A 149 -5.12 18.23 7.95
C VAL A 149 -5.21 19.04 6.66
N GLY A 150 -4.71 20.27 6.67
CA GLY A 150 -4.75 21.12 5.48
C GLY A 150 -3.54 22.04 5.39
N SER A 151 -3.18 22.42 4.16
CA SER A 151 -2.14 23.42 3.90
C SER A 151 -2.50 24.30 2.69
N PRO A 152 -2.29 25.62 2.75
CA PRO A 152 -2.45 26.51 1.59
C PRO A 152 -1.30 26.37 0.57
N GLN A 153 -0.25 25.59 0.88
CA GLN A 153 0.92 25.45 0.01
C GLN A 153 0.65 24.49 -1.15
N ARG A 154 1.02 24.91 -2.37
CA ARG A 154 0.67 24.23 -3.63
C ARG A 154 1.57 23.04 -3.95
N GLY A 155 0.98 21.96 -4.48
CA GLY A 155 1.67 21.00 -5.36
C GLY A 155 2.88 20.27 -4.78
N VAL A 156 2.97 20.17 -3.46
CA VAL A 156 4.10 19.57 -2.72
C VAL A 156 3.63 18.39 -1.89
N HIS A 157 4.56 17.48 -1.57
CA HIS A 157 4.33 16.42 -0.59
C HIS A 157 4.12 17.07 0.78
N ILE A 158 3.02 16.73 1.46
CA ILE A 158 2.67 17.37 2.74
C ILE A 158 3.74 17.13 3.81
N GLU A 159 4.50 16.04 3.70
CA GLU A 159 5.61 15.72 4.58
C GLU A 159 6.75 16.74 4.46
N GLU A 160 7.02 17.23 3.24
CA GLU A 160 8.02 18.27 2.99
C GLU A 160 7.58 19.62 3.56
N VAL A 161 6.29 19.94 3.47
CA VAL A 161 5.70 21.14 4.07
C VAL A 161 5.75 21.05 5.59
N ALA A 162 5.36 19.92 6.17
CA ALA A 162 5.40 19.72 7.61
C ALA A 162 6.83 19.82 8.17
N ALA A 163 7.85 19.45 7.38
CA ALA A 163 9.26 19.57 7.76
C ALA A 163 9.83 20.98 7.57
N SER A 164 9.47 21.66 6.47
CA SER A 164 10.09 22.94 6.08
C SER A 164 9.31 24.16 6.57
N ASN A 165 7.98 24.06 6.62
CA ASN A 165 7.02 25.12 6.94
C ASN A 165 5.87 24.58 7.82
N PRO A 166 6.16 24.11 9.05
CA PRO A 166 5.14 23.54 9.94
C PRO A 166 3.99 24.51 10.24
N GLU A 167 4.24 25.83 10.21
CA GLU A 167 3.24 26.89 10.38
C GLU A 167 2.17 26.93 9.28
N LEU A 168 2.46 26.34 8.11
CA LEU A 168 1.52 26.22 6.99
C LEU A 168 0.75 24.91 7.03
N THR A 169 0.89 24.10 8.09
CA THR A 169 0.15 22.86 8.27
C THR A 169 -0.86 23.01 9.40
N PHE A 170 -2.14 23.06 9.04
CA PHE A 170 -3.24 23.23 9.98
C PHE A 170 -3.89 21.88 10.30
N LYS A 171 -4.29 21.70 11.56
CA LYS A 171 -4.95 20.47 12.03
C LYS A 171 -6.21 20.80 12.83
N GLU A 172 -7.31 20.13 12.52
CA GLU A 172 -8.57 20.21 13.26
C GLU A 172 -8.93 18.81 13.74
N LYS A 173 -8.98 18.62 15.07
CA LYS A 173 -9.39 17.34 15.68
C LYS A 173 -10.90 17.24 15.64
N ILE A 174 -11.44 16.12 15.17
CA ILE A 174 -12.87 15.92 15.04
C ILE A 174 -13.29 14.83 16.02
N ASP A 175 -14.23 15.17 16.91
CA ASP A 175 -14.87 14.18 17.76
C ASP A 175 -15.73 13.24 16.91
N ILE A 176 -15.53 11.94 17.05
CA ILE A 176 -16.14 10.93 16.17
C ILE A 176 -17.65 10.76 16.42
N PHE A 177 -18.14 11.11 17.61
CA PHE A 177 -19.55 10.99 17.97
C PHE A 177 -20.33 12.24 17.59
N GLU A 178 -19.76 13.42 17.82
CA GLU A 178 -20.37 14.68 17.40
C GLU A 178 -20.26 14.90 15.88
N GLY A 179 -19.19 14.38 15.27
CA GLY A 179 -18.85 14.61 13.87
C GLY A 179 -18.27 16.00 13.61
N ILE A 180 -18.01 16.30 12.34
CA ILE A 180 -17.43 17.58 11.92
C ILE A 180 -18.42 18.73 12.13
N LYS A 181 -17.99 19.77 12.86
CA LYS A 181 -18.79 20.99 13.07
C LYS A 181 -18.59 21.98 11.93
N ASP A 182 -19.62 22.77 11.65
CA ASP A 182 -19.54 23.89 10.70
C ASP A 182 -18.40 24.86 11.02
N SER A 183 -18.18 25.15 12.30
CA SER A 183 -17.10 26.04 12.73
C SER A 183 -15.71 25.49 12.42
N GLN A 184 -15.52 24.16 12.48
CA GLN A 184 -14.25 23.51 12.14
C GLN A 184 -14.01 23.52 10.63
N ALA A 185 -15.03 23.15 9.85
CA ALA A 185 -14.96 23.18 8.39
C ALA A 185 -14.69 24.60 7.87
N GLN A 186 -15.35 25.60 8.45
CA GLN A 186 -15.13 27.01 8.14
C GLN A 186 -13.71 27.47 8.51
N ARG A 187 -13.19 27.11 9.68
CA ARG A 187 -11.83 27.51 10.09
C ARG A 187 -10.77 26.87 9.20
N MET A 188 -10.94 25.60 8.84
CA MET A 188 -10.04 24.96 7.87
C MET A 188 -10.10 25.66 6.51
N ALA A 189 -11.29 25.97 6.00
CA ALA A 189 -11.42 26.73 4.75
C ALA A 189 -10.67 28.08 4.80
N GLU A 190 -10.77 28.82 5.91
CA GLU A 190 -10.02 30.07 6.13
C GLU A 190 -8.50 29.85 6.16
N ASN A 191 -8.04 28.82 6.86
CA ASN A 191 -6.61 28.48 6.95
C ASN A 191 -6.01 28.07 5.59
N LEU A 192 -6.83 27.44 4.74
CA LEU A 192 -6.50 27.16 3.33
C LEU A 192 -6.59 28.41 2.43
N GLY A 193 -6.94 29.56 3.01
CA GLY A 193 -7.00 30.86 2.36
C GLY A 193 -8.32 31.16 1.68
N PHE A 194 -9.36 30.31 1.75
CA PHE A 194 -10.66 30.58 1.13
C PHE A 194 -11.39 31.69 1.91
N LEU A 195 -11.46 32.89 1.32
CA LEU A 195 -12.03 34.09 1.95
C LEU A 195 -13.38 34.48 1.35
N GLY A 196 -14.15 35.29 2.10
CA GLY A 196 -15.36 35.93 1.62
C GLY A 196 -16.53 34.96 1.36
N PRO A 197 -17.46 35.30 0.44
CA PRO A 197 -18.65 34.49 0.13
C PRO A 197 -18.32 33.06 -0.32
N LEU A 198 -17.09 32.86 -0.81
CA LEU A 198 -16.60 31.57 -1.28
C LEU A 198 -16.33 30.61 -0.14
N LYS A 199 -16.08 31.05 1.10
CA LYS A 199 -15.77 30.21 2.27
C LYS A 199 -16.80 29.12 2.57
N ASN A 200 -18.06 29.35 2.20
CA ASN A 200 -19.14 28.38 2.44
C ASN A 200 -19.03 27.13 1.55
N GLN A 201 -18.57 27.29 0.30
CA GLN A 201 -18.39 26.17 -0.62
C GLN A 201 -17.31 25.15 -0.17
N PRO A 202 -16.06 25.54 0.16
CA PRO A 202 -15.05 24.61 0.63
C PRO A 202 -15.43 24.02 1.99
N ALA A 203 -16.08 24.77 2.89
CA ALA A 203 -16.58 24.21 4.14
C ALA A 203 -17.63 23.10 3.90
N ASP A 204 -18.57 23.29 2.96
CA ASP A 204 -19.50 22.24 2.54
C ASP A 204 -18.77 21.03 1.95
N GLN A 205 -17.79 21.24 1.07
CA GLN A 205 -17.00 20.15 0.50
C GLN A 205 -16.20 19.37 1.55
N ILE A 206 -15.58 20.06 2.51
CA ILE A 206 -14.86 19.45 3.65
C ILE A 206 -15.81 18.55 4.46
N LYS A 207 -17.03 19.00 4.76
CA LYS A 207 -18.02 18.18 5.48
C LYS A 207 -18.44 16.95 4.69
N LYS A 208 -18.64 17.09 3.37
CA LYS A 208 -18.96 15.96 2.49
C LYS A 208 -17.82 14.94 2.41
N LEU A 209 -16.57 15.41 2.35
CA LEU A 209 -15.39 14.56 2.41
C LEU A 209 -15.29 13.81 3.74
N TYR A 210 -15.60 14.47 4.86
CA TYR A 210 -15.62 13.82 6.18
C TYR A 210 -16.71 12.75 6.28
N ASN A 211 -17.92 13.05 5.81
CA ASN A 211 -19.02 12.08 5.78
C ASN A 211 -18.69 10.90 4.86
N LEU A 212 -18.04 11.15 3.72
CA LEU A 212 -17.52 10.11 2.84
C LEU A 212 -16.49 9.24 3.58
N PHE A 213 -15.49 9.85 4.21
CA PHE A 213 -14.43 9.17 4.99
C PHE A 213 -15.01 8.17 6.00
N LEU A 214 -16.02 8.58 6.77
CA LEU A 214 -16.71 7.68 7.70
C LEU A 214 -17.53 6.61 7.00
N LYS A 215 -18.32 6.99 5.98
CA LYS A 215 -19.25 6.08 5.28
C LYS A 215 -18.53 4.90 4.64
N VAL A 216 -17.32 5.12 4.12
CA VAL A 216 -16.58 4.11 3.36
C VAL A 216 -15.56 3.34 4.20
N GLY A 217 -15.45 3.66 5.49
CA GLY A 217 -14.42 3.07 6.35
C GLY A 217 -13.00 3.40 5.87
N ALA A 218 -12.75 4.66 5.50
CA ALA A 218 -11.43 5.10 5.08
C ALA A 218 -10.48 5.23 6.28
N THR A 219 -9.20 4.88 6.08
CA THR A 219 -8.11 5.25 6.99
C THR A 219 -7.55 6.62 6.64
N GLN A 220 -7.60 6.98 5.35
CA GLN A 220 -7.20 8.28 4.84
C GLN A 220 -8.01 8.66 3.59
N VAL A 221 -8.44 9.92 3.52
CA VAL A 221 -8.88 10.59 2.29
C VAL A 221 -7.94 11.77 2.07
N GLU A 222 -7.21 11.79 0.96
CA GLU A 222 -6.30 12.86 0.58
C GLU A 222 -6.79 13.49 -0.73
N VAL A 223 -6.86 14.81 -0.78
CA VAL A 223 -7.23 15.60 -1.95
C VAL A 223 -6.10 16.59 -2.24
N ASN A 224 -5.40 16.36 -3.36
CA ASN A 224 -4.24 17.17 -3.75
C ASN A 224 -4.16 17.31 -5.29
N PRO A 225 -4.63 18.43 -5.87
CA PRO A 225 -5.08 19.64 -5.19
C PRO A 225 -6.57 19.63 -4.81
N PHE A 226 -6.88 20.16 -3.62
CA PHE A 226 -8.18 20.73 -3.27
C PHE A 226 -8.14 22.21 -3.66
N GLY A 227 -8.94 22.63 -4.63
CA GLY A 227 -8.70 23.92 -5.27
C GLY A 227 -9.94 24.66 -5.72
N GLU A 228 -9.69 25.76 -6.41
CA GLU A 228 -10.72 26.66 -6.93
C GLU A 228 -10.50 26.94 -8.41
N THR A 229 -11.58 27.03 -9.18
CA THR A 229 -11.55 27.49 -10.57
C THR A 229 -11.67 29.03 -10.66
N PRO A 230 -11.28 29.65 -11.78
CA PRO A 230 -11.51 31.08 -12.02
C PRO A 230 -12.98 31.52 -11.88
N GLU A 231 -13.95 30.61 -12.08
CA GLU A 231 -15.38 30.89 -11.88
C GLU A 231 -15.82 30.84 -10.41
N GLY A 232 -14.90 30.67 -9.46
CA GLY A 232 -15.22 30.63 -8.03
C GLY A 232 -15.81 29.30 -7.56
N ARG A 233 -15.54 28.20 -8.27
CA ARG A 233 -16.03 26.86 -7.89
C ARG A 233 -14.93 26.09 -7.17
N VAL A 234 -15.26 25.52 -6.01
CA VAL A 234 -14.34 24.63 -5.28
C VAL A 234 -14.46 23.20 -5.82
N VAL A 235 -13.33 22.59 -6.20
CA VAL A 235 -13.27 21.27 -6.84
C VAL A 235 -12.15 20.44 -6.21
N CYS A 236 -12.41 19.14 -6.06
CA CYS A 236 -11.39 18.13 -5.75
C CYS A 236 -10.80 17.63 -7.07
N PHE A 237 -9.59 18.10 -7.42
CA PHE A 237 -8.99 17.86 -8.74
C PHE A 237 -8.35 16.48 -8.86
N ASP A 238 -7.72 16.01 -7.78
CA ASP A 238 -7.16 14.68 -7.66
C ASP A 238 -7.33 14.22 -6.21
N ALA A 239 -7.51 12.92 -6.03
CA ALA A 239 -7.74 12.35 -4.72
C ALA A 239 -7.26 10.89 -4.64
N LYS A 240 -6.78 10.55 -3.45
CA LYS A 240 -6.38 9.20 -3.07
C LYS A 240 -7.11 8.80 -1.78
N ILE A 241 -7.72 7.63 -1.79
CA ILE A 241 -8.43 7.08 -0.64
C ILE A 241 -7.79 5.73 -0.27
N ASN A 242 -7.41 5.60 1.00
CA ASN A 242 -6.99 4.34 1.60
C ASN A 242 -8.10 3.85 2.53
N PHE A 243 -8.40 2.55 2.49
CA PHE A 243 -9.49 1.96 3.28
C PHE A 243 -8.96 1.15 4.48
N ASP A 244 -9.82 0.91 5.47
CA ASP A 244 -9.54 -0.01 6.58
C ASP A 244 -9.86 -1.44 6.16
N ASP A 245 -8.85 -2.30 6.11
CA ASP A 245 -8.98 -3.73 5.78
C ASP A 245 -10.03 -4.45 6.65
N ASN A 246 -10.17 -4.05 7.92
CA ASN A 246 -11.14 -4.66 8.82
C ASN A 246 -12.60 -4.28 8.47
N ALA A 247 -12.80 -3.25 7.64
CA ALA A 247 -14.11 -2.82 7.17
C ALA A 247 -14.64 -3.66 5.98
N ASP A 248 -13.86 -4.58 5.41
CA ASP A 248 -14.30 -5.45 4.29
C ASP A 248 -15.65 -6.13 4.58
N CYS A 249 -15.87 -6.58 5.82
CA CYS A 249 -17.12 -7.22 6.23
C CYS A 249 -18.38 -6.40 5.95
N ARG A 250 -18.28 -5.06 5.91
CA ARG A 250 -19.38 -4.12 5.67
C ARG A 250 -19.20 -3.25 4.42
N GLN A 251 -18.09 -3.38 3.69
CA GLN A 251 -17.75 -2.56 2.52
C GLN A 251 -17.51 -3.41 1.26
N LYS A 252 -18.33 -4.45 1.04
CA LYS A 252 -18.12 -5.43 -0.03
C LYS A 252 -17.98 -4.82 -1.43
N ASP A 253 -18.76 -3.79 -1.73
CA ASP A 253 -18.69 -3.12 -3.04
C ASP A 253 -17.37 -2.38 -3.25
N ILE A 254 -16.79 -1.79 -2.20
CA ILE A 254 -15.50 -1.09 -2.26
C ILE A 254 -14.37 -2.09 -2.45
N PHE A 255 -14.37 -3.17 -1.67
CA PHE A 255 -13.34 -4.20 -1.76
C PHE A 255 -13.45 -5.03 -3.05
N ALA A 256 -14.61 -5.07 -3.69
CA ALA A 256 -14.77 -5.62 -5.04
C ALA A 256 -14.13 -4.75 -6.13
N MET A 257 -13.85 -3.47 -5.85
CA MET A 257 -13.16 -2.55 -6.77
C MET A 257 -11.63 -2.64 -6.68
N ASP A 258 -11.08 -3.34 -5.69
CA ASP A 258 -9.64 -3.46 -5.45
C ASP A 258 -8.90 -3.98 -6.70
N ASP A 259 -8.09 -3.12 -7.31
CA ASP A 259 -7.31 -3.45 -8.49
C ASP A 259 -6.02 -4.16 -8.10
N LYS A 260 -6.07 -5.48 -8.14
CA LYS A 260 -4.93 -6.34 -7.79
C LYS A 260 -3.90 -6.48 -8.91
N SER A 261 -4.05 -5.76 -10.03
CA SER A 261 -3.15 -5.90 -11.18
C SER A 261 -1.79 -5.22 -11.00
N GLU A 262 -1.68 -4.23 -10.12
CA GLU A 262 -0.42 -3.55 -9.78
C GLU A 262 0.36 -4.26 -8.67
N ASN A 263 -0.34 -5.08 -7.90
CA ASN A 263 0.30 -5.99 -6.97
C ASN A 263 0.80 -7.17 -7.80
N GLU A 264 2.11 -7.25 -8.04
CA GLU A 264 2.72 -8.38 -8.77
C GLU A 264 2.14 -9.71 -8.25
N PRO A 265 1.83 -10.69 -9.11
CA PRO A 265 1.43 -12.04 -8.66
C PRO A 265 2.43 -12.60 -7.64
N VAL A 266 3.70 -12.22 -7.81
CA VAL A 266 4.82 -12.57 -6.93
C VAL A 266 5.05 -11.55 -5.81
N GLU A 267 4.71 -10.24 -5.88
CA GLU A 267 4.77 -9.36 -4.69
C GLU A 267 3.65 -9.68 -3.69
N ASN A 268 2.47 -10.12 -4.17
CA ASN A 268 1.47 -10.77 -3.33
C ASN A 268 2.02 -12.03 -2.61
N GLU A 269 3.19 -12.56 -3.01
CA GLU A 269 3.95 -13.60 -2.32
C GLU A 269 5.21 -13.04 -1.63
N ALA A 270 6.27 -12.74 -2.38
CA ALA A 270 7.57 -12.26 -1.89
C ALA A 270 7.51 -11.04 -0.95
N ALA A 271 6.54 -10.13 -1.07
CA ALA A 271 6.38 -9.05 -0.07
C ALA A 271 5.73 -9.59 1.23
N ARG A 272 4.78 -10.53 1.13
CA ARG A 272 4.31 -11.34 2.27
C ARG A 272 5.42 -12.19 2.86
N PHE A 273 6.50 -12.46 2.14
CA PHE A 273 7.52 -13.43 2.55
C PHE A 273 8.85 -12.83 2.99
N ASN A 274 8.81 -11.55 3.39
CA ASN A 274 9.69 -11.06 4.45
C ASN A 274 9.11 -11.33 5.85
N PHE A 275 7.78 -11.42 5.97
CA PHE A 275 7.07 -11.59 7.24
C PHE A 275 5.67 -12.16 7.01
N LEU A 276 5.44 -13.41 7.45
CA LEU A 276 4.14 -14.07 7.37
C LEU A 276 3.60 -14.35 8.78
N ASP A 277 2.51 -13.68 9.14
CA ASP A 277 1.79 -13.95 10.38
C ASP A 277 0.63 -14.91 10.11
N LEU A 278 0.57 -16.02 10.84
CA LEU A 278 -0.52 -17.00 10.77
C LEU A 278 -1.62 -16.75 11.82
N GLY A 279 -1.47 -15.71 12.64
CA GLY A 279 -2.34 -15.38 13.76
C GLY A 279 -2.15 -16.31 14.96
N GLY A 280 -2.90 -16.05 16.04
CA GLY A 280 -2.80 -16.80 17.29
C GLY A 280 -3.49 -18.17 17.31
N SER A 281 -4.27 -18.53 16.29
CA SER A 281 -5.03 -19.80 16.21
C SER A 281 -4.76 -20.50 14.89
N VAL A 282 -3.58 -21.13 14.80
CA VAL A 282 -3.06 -21.70 13.56
C VAL A 282 -3.61 -23.10 13.29
N LYS A 283 -4.04 -23.35 12.05
CA LYS A 283 -4.48 -24.66 11.54
C LYS A 283 -3.45 -25.25 10.57
N GLU A 284 -3.44 -26.58 10.45
CA GLU A 284 -2.55 -27.32 9.54
C GLU A 284 -2.66 -26.81 8.10
N THR A 285 -3.88 -26.52 7.64
CA THR A 285 -4.13 -25.98 6.30
C THR A 285 -3.52 -24.61 6.07
N GLN A 286 -3.46 -23.74 7.09
CA GLN A 286 -2.82 -22.43 6.99
C GLN A 286 -1.30 -22.58 6.88
N VAL A 287 -0.70 -23.48 7.67
CA VAL A 287 0.73 -23.82 7.57
C VAL A 287 1.03 -24.40 6.19
N TYR A 288 0.20 -25.31 5.68
CA TYR A 288 0.38 -25.89 4.36
C TYR A 288 0.38 -24.81 3.25
N GLN A 289 -0.61 -23.92 3.26
CA GLN A 289 -0.69 -22.85 2.25
C GLN A 289 0.47 -21.86 2.38
N ALA A 290 0.87 -21.52 3.61
CA ALA A 290 2.03 -20.68 3.86
C ALA A 290 3.30 -21.24 3.20
N PHE A 291 3.58 -22.52 3.42
CA PHE A 291 4.74 -23.19 2.84
C PHE A 291 4.63 -23.35 1.32
N LYS A 292 3.45 -23.69 0.79
CA LYS A 292 3.23 -23.75 -0.65
C LYS A 292 3.52 -22.41 -1.35
N LEU A 293 3.08 -21.30 -0.76
CA LEU A 293 3.34 -19.97 -1.28
C LEU A 293 4.84 -19.60 -1.18
N LEU A 294 5.46 -19.89 -0.03
CA LEU A 294 6.87 -19.58 0.21
C LEU A 294 7.83 -20.30 -0.74
N THR A 295 7.48 -21.54 -1.11
CA THR A 295 8.29 -22.41 -1.95
C THR A 295 8.05 -22.20 -3.44
N ALA A 296 6.94 -21.54 -3.82
CA ALA A 296 6.69 -21.08 -5.18
C ALA A 296 7.58 -19.88 -5.57
N VAL A 297 8.15 -19.16 -4.60
CA VAL A 297 9.01 -18.01 -4.86
C VAL A 297 10.42 -18.45 -5.24
N PRO A 298 10.90 -18.23 -6.48
CA PRO A 298 12.17 -18.76 -6.99
C PRO A 298 13.42 -18.21 -6.27
N ASN A 299 13.26 -17.09 -5.54
CA ASN A 299 14.35 -16.39 -4.86
C ASN A 299 14.39 -16.64 -3.34
N VAL A 300 13.46 -17.42 -2.78
CA VAL A 300 13.55 -17.92 -1.40
C VAL A 300 14.49 -19.12 -1.40
N GLN A 301 15.35 -19.25 -0.39
CA GLN A 301 16.02 -20.52 -0.13
C GLN A 301 15.90 -20.88 1.34
N ALA A 302 16.18 -19.93 2.23
CA ALA A 302 15.99 -20.11 3.66
C ALA A 302 14.61 -19.63 4.10
N ILE A 303 13.90 -20.48 4.85
CA ILE A 303 12.68 -20.14 5.58
C ILE A 303 13.01 -20.21 7.07
N LEU A 304 12.80 -19.11 7.80
CA LEU A 304 12.84 -19.10 9.25
C LEU A 304 11.41 -19.15 9.80
N VAL A 305 11.13 -20.17 10.60
CA VAL A 305 9.87 -20.24 11.35
C VAL A 305 10.17 -19.88 12.80
N ASN A 306 9.46 -18.91 13.36
CA ASN A 306 9.55 -18.53 14.75
C ASN A 306 8.18 -18.73 15.40
N ILE A 307 8.11 -19.63 16.38
CA ILE A 307 6.87 -19.97 17.08
C ILE A 307 7.06 -19.60 18.55
N PHE A 308 6.27 -18.64 19.03
CA PHE A 308 6.19 -18.37 20.46
C PHE A 308 5.23 -19.36 21.13
N GLY A 309 5.69 -20.05 22.17
CA GLY A 309 4.95 -21.13 22.83
C GLY A 309 3.71 -20.66 23.60
N GLY A 310 2.61 -21.42 23.53
CA GLY A 310 1.35 -21.07 24.18
C GLY A 310 0.20 -22.00 23.78
N ILE A 311 -0.86 -21.44 23.20
CA ILE A 311 -2.08 -22.17 22.80
C ILE A 311 -1.85 -23.05 21.55
N VAL A 312 -0.77 -22.80 20.82
CA VAL A 312 -0.49 -23.40 19.51
C VAL A 312 0.26 -24.73 19.67
N ASN A 313 -0.35 -25.82 19.19
CA ASN A 313 0.23 -27.17 19.20
C ASN A 313 1.25 -27.33 18.05
N CYS A 314 2.49 -27.68 18.37
CA CYS A 314 3.59 -27.79 17.40
C CYS A 314 3.40 -28.94 16.42
N ALA A 315 2.62 -29.97 16.76
CA ALA A 315 2.27 -31.05 15.85
C ALA A 315 1.44 -30.54 14.65
N ILE A 316 0.62 -29.49 14.84
CA ILE A 316 -0.14 -28.85 13.75
C ILE A 316 0.82 -28.27 12.70
N PHE A 317 1.90 -27.63 13.14
CA PHE A 317 2.93 -27.13 12.24
C PHE A 317 3.71 -28.27 11.61
N ALA A 318 4.10 -29.30 12.37
CA ALA A 318 4.90 -30.41 11.83
C ALA A 318 4.14 -31.16 10.72
N ASN A 319 2.85 -31.43 10.93
CA ASN A 319 1.97 -32.01 9.92
C ASN A 319 1.78 -31.07 8.72
N GLY A 320 1.59 -29.77 8.97
CA GLY A 320 1.40 -28.78 7.91
C GLY A 320 2.62 -28.63 7.01
N ILE A 321 3.82 -28.57 7.58
CA ILE A 321 5.07 -28.49 6.80
C ILE A 321 5.29 -29.81 6.06
N THR A 322 5.31 -30.97 6.73
CA THR A 322 5.56 -32.26 6.07
C THR A 322 4.63 -32.51 4.88
N LYS A 323 3.36 -32.11 5.00
CA LYS A 323 2.38 -32.20 3.91
C LYS A 323 2.61 -31.20 2.79
N ALA A 324 3.05 -29.98 3.08
CA ALA A 324 3.41 -28.99 2.06
C ALA A 324 4.73 -29.33 1.36
N CYS A 325 5.62 -29.98 2.09
CA CYS A 325 7.01 -30.15 1.75
C CYS A 325 7.34 -31.61 1.48
N GLN A 326 6.62 -32.26 0.56
CA GLN A 326 7.05 -33.55 0.00
C GLN A 326 8.38 -33.50 -0.80
N ASP A 327 9.22 -32.48 -0.57
CA ASP A 327 10.68 -32.44 -0.83
C ASP A 327 11.39 -31.27 -0.06
N LEU A 328 10.87 -30.78 1.08
CA LEU A 328 11.45 -29.62 1.83
C LEU A 328 11.39 -29.78 3.39
N GLU A 329 12.36 -29.22 4.15
CA GLU A 329 12.97 -29.93 5.32
C GLU A 329 12.98 -29.15 6.67
N PRO A 330 12.29 -29.58 7.77
CA PRO A 330 12.08 -28.76 8.97
C PRO A 330 12.39 -29.37 10.38
N LYS A 331 12.40 -28.53 11.43
CA LYS A 331 12.19 -28.89 12.87
C LYS A 331 11.26 -27.85 13.54
N LEU A 332 10.50 -28.19 14.60
CA LEU A 332 9.51 -27.30 15.26
C LEU A 332 9.33 -27.56 16.77
N GLU A 333 9.18 -26.50 17.60
CA GLU A 333 9.04 -26.58 19.08
C GLU A 333 7.99 -25.60 19.69
N GLY A 334 7.62 -25.77 20.99
CA GLY A 334 6.45 -25.18 21.70
C GLY A 334 5.68 -26.17 22.64
N THR A 335 4.39 -26.48 22.41
CA THR A 335 3.63 -27.56 23.11
C THR A 335 3.55 -28.83 22.24
N ASN A 336 3.71 -30.01 22.83
CA ASN A 336 3.71 -31.31 22.13
C ASN A 336 4.92 -31.51 21.18
N VAL A 337 6.05 -30.90 21.54
CA VAL A 337 7.31 -30.89 20.78
C VAL A 337 7.85 -32.28 20.52
N GLN A 338 7.77 -33.18 21.51
CA GLN A 338 8.28 -34.53 21.38
C GLN A 338 7.55 -35.31 20.28
N GLU A 339 6.23 -35.15 20.17
CA GLU A 339 5.43 -35.77 19.11
C GLU A 339 5.73 -35.15 17.74
N ALA A 340 5.84 -33.83 17.68
CA ALA A 340 6.25 -33.12 16.47
C ALA A 340 7.65 -33.58 15.99
N GLN A 341 8.62 -33.70 16.89
CA GLN A 341 9.96 -34.22 16.59
C GLN A 341 9.88 -35.66 16.05
N ASN A 342 9.09 -36.54 16.67
CA ASN A 342 8.92 -37.92 16.20
C ASN A 342 8.31 -37.99 14.79
N ILE A 343 7.30 -37.15 14.50
CA ILE A 343 6.68 -37.04 13.16
C ILE A 343 7.72 -36.61 12.12
N LEU A 344 8.60 -35.66 12.47
CA LEU A 344 9.63 -35.14 11.57
C LEU A 344 10.81 -36.10 11.40
N SER A 345 11.31 -36.74 12.46
CA SER A 345 12.43 -37.68 12.40
C SER A 345 12.13 -38.92 11.56
N ASN A 346 10.87 -39.36 11.51
CA ASN A 346 10.43 -40.47 10.67
C ASN A 346 10.32 -40.10 9.17
N SER A 347 10.59 -38.84 8.78
CA SER A 347 10.69 -38.41 7.38
C SER A 347 12.11 -38.43 6.81
N GLY A 348 13.15 -38.52 7.66
CA GLY A 348 14.55 -38.63 7.23
C GLY A 348 15.19 -37.37 6.62
N LEU A 349 14.50 -36.22 6.65
CA LEU A 349 14.95 -34.93 6.10
C LEU A 349 16.02 -34.25 6.98
N SER A 350 16.70 -33.22 6.45
CA SER A 350 17.63 -32.37 7.22
C SER A 350 16.89 -31.60 8.33
N MET A 351 17.40 -31.68 9.56
CA MET A 351 16.76 -31.12 10.76
C MET A 351 17.75 -30.28 11.58
N THR A 352 17.80 -28.97 11.33
CA THR A 352 18.54 -28.04 12.20
C THR A 352 17.86 -27.89 13.57
N SER A 353 18.60 -27.54 14.63
CA SER A 353 18.00 -27.14 15.91
C SER A 353 18.76 -25.97 16.54
N PRO A 354 18.22 -24.74 16.51
CA PRO A 354 18.78 -23.63 17.25
C PRO A 354 18.35 -23.63 18.73
N VAL A 355 19.16 -23.04 19.60
CA VAL A 355 18.86 -22.89 21.03
C VAL A 355 18.09 -21.62 21.36
N ASP A 356 18.18 -20.58 20.52
CA ASP A 356 17.51 -19.28 20.67
C ASP A 356 17.42 -18.53 19.32
N LEU A 357 16.83 -17.32 19.34
CA LEU A 357 16.65 -16.46 18.15
C LEU A 357 17.95 -16.02 17.51
N GLU A 358 18.99 -15.81 18.30
CA GLU A 358 20.28 -15.42 17.77
C GLU A 358 20.97 -16.59 17.06
N ASP A 359 20.88 -17.79 17.62
CA ASP A 359 21.38 -19.03 17.02
C ASP A 359 20.56 -19.43 15.78
N ALA A 360 19.26 -19.21 15.78
CA ALA A 360 18.40 -19.45 14.62
C ALA A 360 18.71 -18.51 13.46
N VAL A 361 18.91 -17.21 13.75
CA VAL A 361 19.33 -16.25 12.72
C VAL A 361 20.72 -16.62 12.19
N ARG A 362 21.68 -16.95 13.07
CA ARG A 362 23.02 -17.39 12.67
C ARG A 362 22.98 -18.62 11.76
N LYS A 363 22.21 -19.64 12.12
CA LYS A 363 22.07 -20.87 11.31
C LYS A 363 21.35 -20.61 9.99
N ALA A 364 20.31 -19.76 9.96
CA ALA A 364 19.60 -19.40 8.73
C ALA A 364 20.53 -18.67 7.74
N VAL A 365 21.41 -17.82 8.28
CA VAL A 365 22.48 -17.13 7.55
C VAL A 365 23.59 -18.10 7.09
N ALA A 366 23.78 -19.24 7.77
CA ALA A 366 24.99 -20.04 7.62
C ALA A 366 25.01 -21.14 6.54
N SER A 367 23.90 -21.66 6.01
CA SER A 367 23.92 -22.85 5.13
C SER A 367 24.63 -22.67 3.75
N VAL A 368 25.41 -21.62 3.56
CA VAL A 368 25.38 -20.79 2.35
C VAL A 368 26.54 -21.01 1.38
N SER A 369 26.17 -21.43 0.17
CA SER A 369 27.08 -21.73 -0.95
C SER A 369 27.80 -20.50 -1.57
N LYS A 370 27.44 -19.28 -1.16
CA LYS A 370 27.88 -18.03 -1.79
C LYS A 370 28.59 -17.13 -0.78
N LYS A 371 29.93 -17.07 -0.88
CA LYS A 371 30.84 -16.19 -0.12
C LYS A 371 30.30 -14.74 -0.01
N CYS A 372 29.84 -14.35 1.18
CA CYS A 372 29.87 -12.96 1.60
C CYS A 372 31.22 -12.70 2.26
N HIS A 373 32.09 -11.90 1.63
CA HIS A 373 33.25 -11.35 2.33
C HIS A 373 32.76 -10.38 3.42
N LEU A 374 32.87 -10.79 4.67
CA LEU A 374 32.79 -9.89 5.82
C LEU A 374 34.07 -9.03 5.81
N HIS A 375 33.96 -7.76 5.39
CA HIS A 375 35.03 -6.81 5.69
C HIS A 375 34.99 -6.46 7.18
N PRO A 376 36.11 -6.55 7.91
CA PRO A 376 36.17 -6.06 9.29
C PRO A 376 36.03 -4.53 9.30
N ASP A 377 35.20 -4.02 10.22
CA ASP A 377 35.08 -2.59 10.52
C ASP A 377 36.42 -2.08 11.10
N PRO A 378 37.04 -1.02 10.55
CA PRO A 378 38.30 -0.47 11.07
C PRO A 378 38.18 0.15 12.46
N LEU A 379 36.96 0.38 12.96
CA LEU A 379 36.70 1.08 14.24
C LEU A 379 36.45 0.14 15.44
N GLY A 380 36.41 -1.18 15.24
CA GLY A 380 36.70 -2.19 16.27
C GLY A 380 35.86 -2.17 17.57
N LYS A 381 34.58 -1.78 17.52
CA LYS A 381 33.67 -1.78 18.68
C LYS A 381 32.75 -3.02 18.68
N GLU A 382 32.49 -3.58 19.85
CA GLU A 382 31.53 -4.68 20.09
C GLU A 382 30.14 -4.36 19.49
N PHE A 383 29.59 -5.32 18.75
CA PHE A 383 28.29 -5.20 18.08
C PHE A 383 27.13 -5.37 19.07
N HIS A 384 26.44 -4.28 19.38
CA HIS A 384 25.04 -4.33 19.85
C HIS A 384 24.12 -4.45 18.61
N PHE A 385 23.49 -5.61 18.42
CA PHE A 385 22.58 -5.85 17.30
C PHE A 385 21.19 -5.25 17.57
N SER A 386 20.88 -4.13 16.89
CA SER A 386 19.50 -3.65 16.75
C SER A 386 18.83 -4.34 15.56
N ILE A 387 17.63 -4.89 15.79
CA ILE A 387 16.73 -5.62 14.88
C ILE A 387 16.55 -4.99 13.48
N ARG A 388 16.90 -3.71 13.29
CA ARG A 388 16.70 -2.96 12.04
C ARG A 388 17.69 -3.27 10.90
N ARG A 389 18.80 -3.99 11.12
CA ARG A 389 19.89 -4.12 10.10
C ARG A 389 20.08 -5.49 9.44
N VAL A 390 19.37 -6.56 9.85
CA VAL A 390 19.66 -7.94 9.39
C VAL A 390 18.96 -8.30 8.06
N ALA A 391 18.18 -7.40 7.46
CA ALA A 391 17.35 -7.70 6.28
C ALA A 391 18.09 -7.78 4.91
N SER A 392 19.38 -8.11 4.84
CA SER A 392 20.10 -8.09 3.55
C SER A 392 21.16 -9.20 3.36
N LEU A 393 21.14 -9.83 2.16
CA LEU A 393 22.06 -10.87 1.61
C LEU A 393 21.76 -12.33 2.05
N ILE A 394 22.53 -13.31 1.52
CA ILE A 394 22.79 -14.69 2.07
C ILE A 394 21.83 -15.87 1.70
N THR A 395 22.31 -16.98 1.09
CA THR A 395 21.50 -18.00 0.34
C THR A 395 21.89 -19.50 0.56
N VAL A 396 20.96 -20.37 1.01
CA VAL A 396 20.78 -21.83 0.67
C VAL A 396 19.47 -22.41 1.26
N LYS A 397 19.06 -23.60 0.78
CA LYS A 397 17.82 -24.38 1.00
C LYS A 397 17.35 -24.64 2.45
N GLU A 398 18.28 -24.87 3.37
CA GLU A 398 17.95 -25.49 4.67
C GLU A 398 17.14 -24.57 5.59
N MET A 399 16.17 -25.15 6.29
CA MET A 399 15.26 -24.43 7.19
C MET A 399 15.82 -24.33 8.61
N VAL A 400 15.51 -23.23 9.29
CA VAL A 400 15.96 -22.98 10.67
C VAL A 400 14.82 -22.41 11.49
N VAL A 401 14.55 -22.97 12.67
CA VAL A 401 13.33 -22.66 13.43
C VAL A 401 13.65 -22.26 14.86
N SER A 402 13.44 -20.98 15.18
CA SER A 402 13.79 -20.41 16.48
C SER A 402 12.68 -20.47 17.51
N LEU A 403 13.07 -20.60 18.78
CA LEU A 403 12.27 -20.13 19.92
C LEU A 403 12.74 -18.74 20.39
N GLY A 404 11.89 -18.07 21.16
CA GLY A 404 12.26 -17.05 22.15
C GLY A 404 11.50 -17.32 23.44
N GLY A 405 12.21 -17.49 24.56
CA GLY A 405 11.63 -17.57 25.91
C GLY A 405 11.33 -16.17 26.46
N LYS A 406 10.45 -16.10 27.47
CA LYS A 406 10.00 -14.86 28.13
C LYS A 406 11.12 -13.92 28.54
#